data_AF-A0A8S4EXM0-F1
#
_entry.id   AF-A0A8S4EXM0-F1
#
_cell.length_a   1.000
_cell.length_b   1.000
_cell.length_c   1.000
_cell.angle_alpha   90.00
_cell.angle_beta   90.00
_cell.angle_gamma   90.00
#
_symmetry.space_group_name_H-M   'P 1'
#
loop_
_entity.id
_entity.type
_entity.pdbx_description
1 polymer ?
#
loop_
_entity_poly.entity_id
_entity_poly.type
_entity_poly.pdbx_seq_one_letter_code
_entity_poly.pdbx_strand_id
1 'polypeptide(L)'
;MGRNPRVRKLFGEGLHWAGCTIIALLGQQRRFEALDFCYHILRVQRQDQKDDVVKGIPLKRMVDRIRRFQVLNSQIFSVLARHLSAEDERAGVEHVRCFPPPSANKIN
;
A
#
# COMPACT_ATOMS: atom_id res chain seq x y z
N MET A 1 30.93 -6.91 15.23
CA MET A 1 29.82 -6.62 14.28
C MET A 1 28.63 -6.06 15.05
N GLY A 2 28.42 -4.74 15.02
CA GLY A 2 27.28 -4.12 15.70
C GLY A 2 25.96 -4.50 15.02
N ARG A 3 24.95 -4.95 15.79
CA ARG A 3 23.60 -5.19 15.26
C ARG A 3 23.02 -3.86 14.78
N ASN A 4 22.87 -3.70 13.47
CA ASN A 4 22.22 -2.52 12.90
C ASN A 4 20.77 -2.45 13.41
N PRO A 5 20.34 -1.36 14.07
CA PRO A 5 18.99 -1.27 14.64
C PRO A 5 17.94 -1.35 13.53
N ARG A 6 16.86 -2.10 13.80
CA ARG A 6 15.73 -2.21 12.87
C ARG A 6 15.02 -0.85 12.79
N VAL A 7 14.48 -0.49 11.62
CA VAL A 7 13.74 0.76 11.36
C VAL A 7 12.74 1.10 12.48
N ARG A 8 11.89 0.14 12.90
CA ARG A 8 10.94 0.35 14.01
C ARG A 8 11.60 0.71 15.35
N LYS A 9 12.81 0.21 15.63
CA LYS A 9 13.55 0.54 16.85
C LYS A 9 14.12 1.97 16.80
N LEU A 10 14.36 2.48 15.60
CA LEU A 10 14.94 3.81 15.39
C LEU A 10 13.86 4.90 15.27
N PHE A 11 12.74 4.61 14.61
CA PHE A 11 11.71 5.60 14.27
C PHE A 11 10.31 5.28 14.82
N GLY A 12 10.16 4.17 15.55
CA GLY A 12 8.85 3.71 16.02
C GLY A 12 7.90 3.40 14.87
N GLU A 13 6.65 3.84 15.02
CA GLU A 13 5.61 3.75 13.98
C GLU A 13 5.40 5.06 13.22
N GLY A 14 6.02 6.17 13.69
CA GLY A 14 5.84 7.50 13.10
C GLY A 14 6.18 7.57 11.62
N LEU A 15 7.19 6.79 11.18
CA LEU A 15 7.55 6.70 9.78
C LEU A 15 6.41 6.14 8.90
N HIS A 16 5.69 5.13 9.40
CA HIS A 16 4.57 4.54 8.67
C HIS A 16 3.37 5.48 8.68
N TRP A 17 3.10 6.15 9.81
CA TRP A 17 2.08 7.20 9.89
C TRP A 17 2.33 8.30 8.87
N ALA A 18 3.55 8.85 8.81
CA ALA A 18 3.90 9.89 7.86
C ALA A 18 3.70 9.45 6.40
N GLY A 19 4.21 8.28 6.03
CA GLY A 19 4.07 7.76 4.66
C GLY A 19 2.61 7.48 4.28
N CYS A 20 1.85 6.82 5.15
CA CYS A 20 0.43 6.53 4.89
C CYS A 20 -0.41 7.82 4.83
N THR A 21 -0.12 8.82 5.67
CA THR A 21 -0.78 10.12 5.61
C THR A 21 -0.57 10.79 4.26
N ILE A 22 0.66 10.84 3.75
CA ILE A 22 0.94 11.42 2.42
C ILE A 22 0.18 10.66 1.33
N ILE A 23 0.21 9.33 1.35
CA ILE A 23 -0.51 8.50 0.38
C ILE A 23 -2.03 8.75 0.44
N ALA A 24 -2.60 8.87 1.65
CA ALA A 24 -4.02 9.10 1.86
C ALA A 24 -4.46 10.48 1.37
N LEU A 25 -3.72 11.54 1.74
CA LEU A 25 -4.02 12.91 1.33
C LEU A 25 -3.92 13.13 -0.18
N LEU A 26 -3.12 12.33 -0.88
CA LEU A 26 -3.05 12.34 -2.35
C LEU A 26 -4.13 11.47 -3.02
N GLY A 27 -5.00 10.81 -2.26
CA GLY A 27 -6.02 9.89 -2.78
C GLY A 27 -5.44 8.62 -3.43
N GLN A 28 -4.22 8.22 -3.03
CA GLN A 28 -3.46 7.17 -3.73
C GLN A 28 -3.48 5.80 -3.04
N GLN A 29 -4.19 5.62 -1.93
CA GLN A 29 -4.21 4.36 -1.17
C GLN A 29 -4.50 3.14 -2.05
N ARG A 30 -5.59 3.15 -2.85
CA ARG A 30 -5.97 2.01 -3.69
C ARG A 30 -4.91 1.65 -4.72
N ARG A 31 -4.23 2.65 -5.29
CA ARG A 31 -3.14 2.44 -6.27
C ARG A 31 -1.91 1.87 -5.58
N PHE A 32 -1.57 2.40 -4.40
CA PHE A 32 -0.50 1.86 -3.56
C PHE A 32 -0.73 0.39 -3.21
N GLU A 33 -1.92 0.02 -2.72
CA GLU A 33 -2.25 -1.37 -2.36
C GLU A 33 -2.16 -2.33 -3.55
N ALA A 34 -2.51 -1.87 -4.76
CA ALA A 34 -2.42 -2.67 -5.98
C ALA A 34 -0.98 -2.86 -6.46
N LEU A 35 -0.16 -1.79 -6.40
CA LEU A 35 1.12 -1.67 -7.08
C LEU A 35 2.35 -1.78 -6.17
N ASP A 36 2.20 -1.85 -4.84
CA ASP A 36 3.32 -1.96 -3.92
C ASP A 36 4.14 -3.25 -4.17
N PHE A 37 5.45 -3.07 -4.31
CA PHE A 37 6.39 -4.15 -4.61
C PHE A 37 6.43 -5.22 -3.50
N CYS A 38 6.41 -4.79 -2.24
CA CYS A 38 6.46 -5.72 -1.12
C CYS A 38 5.19 -6.57 -1.06
N TYR A 39 4.02 -5.96 -1.25
CA TYR A 39 2.73 -6.66 -1.27
C TYR A 39 2.64 -7.62 -2.46
N HIS A 40 3.23 -7.26 -3.61
CA HIS A 40 3.33 -8.18 -4.74
C HIS A 40 4.20 -9.41 -4.41
N ILE A 41 5.41 -9.20 -3.86
CA ILE A 41 6.30 -10.31 -3.43
C ILE A 41 5.58 -11.23 -2.44
N LEU A 42 4.89 -10.67 -1.45
CA LEU A 42 4.12 -11.46 -0.47
C LEU A 42 3.02 -12.29 -1.16
N ARG A 43 2.30 -11.73 -2.14
CA ARG A 43 1.26 -12.44 -2.90
C ARG A 43 1.84 -13.61 -3.71
N VAL A 44 2.94 -13.38 -4.41
CA VAL A 44 3.61 -14.43 -5.21
C VAL A 44 4.16 -15.53 -4.32
N GLN A 45 4.87 -15.17 -3.23
CA GLN A 45 5.42 -16.16 -2.29
C GLN A 45 4.32 -17.01 -1.63
N ARG A 46 3.13 -16.44 -1.39
CA ARG A 46 1.99 -17.22 -0.89
C ARG A 46 1.46 -18.23 -1.89
N GLN A 47 1.63 -17.98 -3.19
CA GLN A 47 1.18 -18.89 -4.22
C GLN A 47 2.18 -20.03 -4.44
N ASP A 48 3.48 -19.71 -4.53
CA ASP A 48 4.52 -20.69 -4.83
C ASP A 48 5.15 -21.36 -3.60
N GLN A 49 4.93 -20.79 -2.41
CA GLN A 49 5.45 -21.25 -1.11
C GLN A 49 6.97 -21.41 -1.05
N LYS A 50 7.73 -20.74 -1.93
CA LYS A 50 9.19 -20.82 -1.93
C LYS A 50 9.78 -20.20 -0.67
N ASP A 51 10.88 -20.78 -0.19
CA ASP A 51 11.65 -20.31 0.96
C ASP A 51 13.16 -20.38 0.67
N ASP A 52 13.60 -19.48 -0.21
CA ASP A 52 15.00 -19.37 -0.61
C ASP A 52 15.73 -18.24 0.13
N VAL A 53 17.06 -18.30 0.10
CA VAL A 53 17.92 -17.17 0.49
C VAL A 53 18.39 -16.45 -0.76
N VAL A 54 17.78 -15.32 -1.07
CA VAL A 54 18.10 -14.52 -2.26
C VAL A 54 19.01 -13.37 -1.85
N LYS A 55 20.23 -13.32 -2.39
CA LYS A 55 21.24 -12.27 -2.05
C LYS A 55 21.48 -12.12 -0.54
N GLY A 56 21.49 -13.24 0.19
CA GLY A 56 21.65 -13.26 1.65
C GLY A 56 20.41 -12.83 2.44
N ILE A 57 19.26 -12.62 1.78
CA ILE A 57 17.99 -12.27 2.42
C ILE A 57 17.11 -13.53 2.47
N PRO A 58 16.78 -14.04 3.67
CA PRO A 58 15.85 -15.16 3.80
C PRO A 58 14.43 -14.73 3.42
N LEU A 59 13.87 -15.34 2.37
CA LEU A 59 12.59 -14.93 1.78
C LEU A 59 11.44 -15.05 2.78
N LYS A 60 11.32 -16.18 3.51
CA LYS A 60 10.25 -16.35 4.52
C LYS A 60 10.26 -15.25 5.58
N ARG A 61 11.44 -14.93 6.11
CA ARG A 61 11.60 -13.87 7.10
C ARG A 61 11.24 -12.49 6.54
N MET A 62 11.51 -12.24 5.25
CA MET A 62 11.14 -11.00 4.58
C MET A 62 9.63 -10.88 4.44
N VAL A 63 8.95 -11.91 3.93
CA VAL A 63 7.48 -11.87 3.74
C VAL A 63 6.72 -11.79 5.06
N ASP A 64 7.21 -12.42 6.13
CA ASP A 64 6.64 -12.28 7.48
C ASP A 64 6.74 -10.86 8.03
N ARG A 65 7.79 -10.12 7.64
CA ARG A 65 7.94 -8.70 7.99
C ARG A 65 7.01 -7.83 7.14
N ILE A 66 6.96 -8.09 5.84
CA ILE A 66 6.05 -7.38 4.92
C ILE A 66 4.61 -7.53 5.41
N ARG A 67 4.16 -8.73 5.77
CA ARG A 67 2.79 -8.95 6.26
C ARG A 67 2.47 -8.13 7.50
N ARG A 68 3.41 -8.01 8.45
CA ARG A 68 3.23 -7.18 9.65
C ARG A 68 3.06 -5.70 9.32
N PHE A 69 3.90 -5.17 8.43
CA PHE A 69 3.76 -3.78 7.98
C PHE A 69 2.53 -3.56 7.12
N GLN A 70 2.11 -4.55 6.34
CA GLN A 70 0.86 -4.49 5.59
C GLN A 70 -0.33 -4.31 6.52
N VAL A 71 -0.41 -5.10 7.59
CA VAL A 71 -1.48 -4.97 8.60
C VAL A 71 -1.44 -3.60 9.28
N LEU A 72 -0.25 -3.12 9.68
CA LEU A 72 -0.08 -1.80 10.28
C LEU A 72 -0.54 -0.69 9.33
N ASN A 73 -0.11 -0.72 8.06
CA ASN A 73 -0.50 0.27 7.07
C ASN A 73 -2.03 0.26 6.85
N SER A 74 -2.66 -0.91 6.77
CA SER A 74 -4.13 -1.01 6.66
C SER A 74 -4.84 -0.41 7.88
N GLN A 75 -4.31 -0.60 9.09
CA GLN A 75 -4.87 0.03 10.29
C GLN A 75 -4.75 1.55 10.24
N ILE A 76 -3.59 2.08 9.83
CA ILE A 76 -3.36 3.52 9.69
C ILE A 76 -4.31 4.11 8.65
N PHE A 77 -4.41 3.51 7.47
CA PHE A 77 -5.32 3.98 6.42
C PHE A 77 -6.78 4.00 6.89
N SER A 78 -7.24 2.98 7.62
CA SER A 78 -8.59 2.97 8.19
C SER A 78 -8.82 4.11 9.18
N VAL A 79 -7.82 4.46 10.00
CA VAL A 79 -7.91 5.62 10.90
C VAL A 79 -7.96 6.92 10.10
N LEU A 80 -7.07 7.11 9.13
CA LEU A 80 -7.03 8.31 8.30
C LEU A 80 -8.33 8.51 7.52
N ALA A 81 -8.84 7.46 6.88
CA ALA A 81 -10.10 7.50 6.13
C ALA A 81 -11.26 7.95 7.03
N ARG A 82 -11.36 7.43 8.26
CA ARG A 82 -12.40 7.86 9.21
C ARG A 82 -12.35 9.36 9.54
N HIS A 83 -11.16 9.97 9.58
CA HIS A 83 -11.01 11.39 9.89
C HIS A 83 -11.20 12.27 8.64
N LEU A 84 -10.76 11.81 7.47
CA LEU A 84 -10.87 12.56 6.22
C LEU A 84 -12.30 12.51 5.63
N SER A 85 -13.02 11.39 5.75
CA SER A 85 -14.40 11.30 5.26
C SER A 85 -15.38 12.24 5.97
N ALA A 86 -15.07 12.67 7.20
CA ALA A 86 -15.86 13.69 7.90
C ALA A 86 -15.76 15.08 7.24
N GLU A 87 -14.75 15.32 6.41
CA GLU A 87 -14.56 16.57 5.66
C GLU A 87 -15.26 16.52 4.28
N ASP A 88 -15.23 15.37 3.59
CA ASP A 88 -15.83 15.20 2.25
C ASP A 88 -17.36 15.21 2.22
N GLU A 89 -18.05 14.75 3.28
CA GLU A 89 -19.52 14.84 3.35
C GLU A 89 -20.04 16.28 3.26
N ARG A 90 -19.19 17.28 3.50
CA ARG A 90 -19.50 18.71 3.37
C ARG A 90 -19.34 19.24 1.94
N ALA A 91 -18.70 18.49 1.03
CA ALA A 91 -18.23 18.97 -0.28
C ALA A 91 -19.13 18.60 -1.49
N GLY A 92 -20.17 17.77 -1.32
CA GLY A 92 -21.11 17.43 -2.40
C GLY A 92 -20.67 16.24 -3.28
N VAL A 93 -21.38 16.01 -4.40
CA VAL A 93 -21.22 14.80 -5.25
C VAL A 93 -19.90 14.83 -6.02
N GLU A 94 -19.05 13.81 -5.83
CA GLU A 94 -17.80 13.64 -6.58
C GLU A 94 -18.05 13.45 -8.08
N HIS A 95 -17.40 14.27 -8.91
CA HIS A 95 -17.41 14.10 -10.36
C HIS A 95 -16.47 12.97 -10.78
N VAL A 96 -17.01 11.78 -11.00
CA VAL A 96 -16.23 10.61 -11.44
C VAL A 96 -15.88 10.73 -12.91
N ARG A 97 -14.62 10.43 -13.26
CA ARG A 97 -14.16 10.40 -14.64
C ARG A 97 -14.85 9.27 -15.42
N CYS A 98 -15.60 9.62 -16.46
CA CYS A 98 -16.19 8.66 -17.39
C CYS A 98 -15.23 8.31 -18.54
N PHE A 99 -15.33 7.07 -19.03
CA PHE A 99 -14.63 6.62 -20.24
C PHE A 99 -15.68 6.24 -21.29
N PRO A 100 -15.63 6.81 -22.51
CA PRO A 100 -16.61 6.49 -23.54
C PRO A 100 -16.45 5.05 -24.04
N PRO A 101 -17.54 4.39 -24.46
CA PRO A 101 -17.45 3.09 -25.13
C PRO A 101 -16.70 3.22 -26.47
N PRO A 102 -16.17 2.10 -27.03
CA PRO A 102 -15.55 2.11 -28.35
C PRO A 102 -16.51 2.71 -29.40
N SER A 103 -16.05 3.71 -30.15
CA SER A 103 -16.81 4.31 -31.26
C SER A 103 -16.47 3.63 -32.58
N ALA A 104 -17.48 3.20 -33.33
CA ALA A 104 -17.28 2.72 -34.69
C ALA A 104 -16.90 3.89 -35.60
N ASN A 105 -15.79 3.77 -36.33
CA ASN A 105 -15.50 4.67 -37.45
C ASN A 105 -16.57 4.40 -38.52
N LYS A 106 -17.48 5.36 -38.73
CA LYS A 106 -18.33 5.34 -39.91
C LYS A 106 -17.43 5.64 -41.11
N ILE A 107 -17.05 4.61 -41.85
CA ILE A 107 -16.36 4.74 -43.12
C ILE A 107 -17.40 5.29 -44.10
N ASN A 108 -17.18 6.53 -44.56
CA ASN A 108 -17.94 7.15 -45.65
C ASN A 108 -17.31 6.76 -46.99
#